data_AF-A0A428UMT0-F1
#
_entry.id   AF-A0A428UMT0-F1
#
_cell.length_a   1.000
_cell.length_b   1.000
_cell.length_c   1.000
_cell.angle_alpha   90.00
_cell.angle_beta   90.00
_cell.angle_gamma   90.00
#
_symmetry.space_group_name_H-M   'P 1'
#
loop_
_entity.id
_entity.type
_entity.pdbx_description
1 polymer ?
#
loop_
_entity_poly.entity_id
_entity_poly.type
_entity_poly.pdbx_seq_one_letter_code
_entity_poly.pdbx_strand_id
1 'polypeptide(L)'
;MTCRKCKYEFCWMCMGLWSEHGTSWYNCNRYEEKSGAEARDAQAKSRTSLERYLHYYNRYANHEQSAKLDKDIAQKTEKKMVQLQTASGMSWIEVQYLNSASQALQTCRQTLKWTYAFAFYLARNNLTEIFEDNQKDLEMAVEDLSEMFEKPIQELSDPKLKVDIMDKTSYCNKRRVILLADTAENLAKGEWVFNSDLVANTTAGPAPRR
;
A
#
# COMPACT_ATOMS: atom_id res chain seq x y z
N MET A 1 2.46 -12.28 -6.26
CA MET A 1 2.61 -13.66 -5.70
C MET A 1 2.69 -14.65 -6.84
N THR A 2 3.51 -15.71 -6.71
CA THR A 2 3.68 -16.71 -7.78
C THR A 2 3.32 -18.11 -7.28
N CYS A 3 2.41 -18.79 -7.96
CA CYS A 3 2.00 -20.15 -7.60
C CYS A 3 3.16 -21.14 -7.79
N ARG A 4 3.48 -21.92 -6.74
CA ARG A 4 4.61 -22.85 -6.79
C ARG A 4 4.44 -23.99 -7.80
N LYS A 5 3.19 -24.42 -8.06
CA LYS A 5 2.85 -25.54 -8.95
C LYS A 5 2.76 -25.11 -10.42
N CYS A 6 1.89 -24.14 -10.74
CA CYS A 6 1.63 -23.74 -12.13
C CYS A 6 2.39 -22.48 -12.58
N LYS A 7 3.16 -21.83 -11.69
CA LYS A 7 3.92 -20.60 -11.96
C LYS A 7 3.09 -19.37 -12.33
N TYR A 8 1.76 -19.46 -12.19
CA TYR A 8 0.87 -18.32 -12.40
C TYR A 8 1.13 -17.20 -11.37
N GLU A 9 1.21 -15.96 -11.86
CA GLU A 9 1.43 -14.77 -11.06
C GLU A 9 0.14 -13.99 -10.85
N PHE A 10 -0.16 -13.69 -9.59
CA PHE A 10 -1.39 -13.03 -9.20
C PHE A 10 -1.17 -12.07 -8.04
N CYS A 11 -2.08 -11.11 -7.92
CA CYS A 11 -2.16 -10.22 -6.78
C CYS A 11 -2.88 -10.90 -5.63
N TRP A 12 -2.27 -10.92 -4.45
CA TRP A 12 -2.87 -11.51 -3.24
C TRP A 12 -4.16 -10.80 -2.80
N MET A 13 -4.32 -9.52 -3.16
CA MET A 13 -5.45 -8.70 -2.75
C MET A 13 -6.71 -8.94 -3.56
N CYS A 14 -6.63 -8.82 -4.88
CA CYS A 14 -7.78 -8.96 -5.77
C CYS A 14 -7.88 -10.33 -6.44
N MET A 15 -6.87 -11.19 -6.28
CA MET A 15 -6.72 -12.46 -7.00
C MET A 15 -6.64 -12.30 -8.53
N GLY A 16 -6.42 -11.08 -9.03
CA GLY A 16 -6.26 -10.75 -10.44
C GLY A 16 -4.85 -10.99 -10.98
N LEU A 17 -4.70 -10.86 -12.30
CA LEU A 17 -3.44 -11.01 -13.03
C LEU A 17 -2.40 -9.99 -12.56
N TRP A 18 -1.21 -10.46 -12.16
CA TRP A 18 -0.15 -9.54 -11.74
C TRP A 18 0.33 -8.65 -12.89
N SER A 19 0.37 -9.16 -14.12
CA SER A 19 0.82 -8.43 -15.31
C SER A 19 -0.02 -7.20 -15.67
N GLU A 20 -1.23 -7.08 -15.15
CA GLU A 20 -2.08 -5.90 -15.37
C GLU A 20 -1.83 -4.79 -14.33
N HIS A 21 -1.21 -5.12 -13.19
CA HIS A 21 -0.94 -4.16 -12.13
C HIS A 21 0.14 -3.16 -12.57
N GLY A 22 -0.03 -1.89 -12.20
CA GLY A 22 0.84 -0.79 -12.63
C GLY A 22 0.47 -0.18 -13.99
N THR A 23 -0.49 -0.75 -14.72
CA THR A 23 -1.04 -0.12 -15.92
C THR A 23 -2.02 1.02 -15.59
N SER A 24 -2.25 1.91 -16.54
CA SER A 24 -3.19 3.03 -16.35
C SER A 24 -4.65 2.58 -16.27
N TRP A 25 -5.01 1.45 -16.90
CA TRP A 25 -6.41 1.00 -17.02
C TRP A 25 -6.84 0.00 -15.94
N TYR A 26 -5.90 -0.66 -15.25
CA TYR A 26 -6.22 -1.60 -14.18
C TYR A 26 -5.99 -0.97 -12.80
N ASN A 27 -7.04 -0.90 -11.99
CA ASN A 27 -7.00 -0.29 -10.66
C ASN A 27 -7.50 -1.28 -9.60
N CYS A 28 -6.56 -1.93 -8.90
CA CYS A 28 -6.88 -2.82 -7.78
C CYS A 28 -7.29 -2.02 -6.53
N ASN A 29 -6.76 -0.82 -6.32
CA ASN A 29 -6.94 -0.05 -5.09
C ASN A 29 -8.28 0.72 -5.02
N ARG A 30 -8.82 1.13 -6.17
CA ARG A 30 -10.06 1.92 -6.29
C ARG A 30 -11.31 1.06 -6.06
N TYR A 31 -12.29 1.60 -5.32
CA TYR A 31 -13.61 0.99 -5.22
C TYR A 31 -14.52 1.58 -6.31
N GLU A 32 -15.08 0.73 -7.17
CA GLU A 32 -16.04 1.15 -8.18
C GLU A 32 -17.47 1.06 -7.65
N GLU A 33 -18.13 2.21 -7.55
CA GLU A 33 -19.51 2.29 -7.09
C GLU A 33 -20.46 1.81 -8.18
N LYS A 34 -21.36 0.88 -7.84
CA LYS A 34 -22.40 0.42 -8.76
C LYS A 34 -23.36 1.59 -9.03
N SER A 35 -23.52 1.95 -10.30
CA SER A 35 -24.46 3.00 -10.74
C SER A 35 -25.73 2.40 -11.35
N GLY A 36 -26.79 3.21 -11.47
CA GLY A 36 -28.03 2.83 -12.17
C GLY A 36 -29.16 2.29 -11.28
N ALA A 37 -30.04 1.46 -11.86
CA ALA A 37 -31.26 0.98 -11.21
C ALA A 37 -30.98 0.13 -9.94
N GLU A 38 -29.83 -0.54 -9.89
CA GLU A 38 -29.39 -1.37 -8.77
C GLU A 38 -29.04 -0.58 -7.49
N ALA A 39 -28.85 0.75 -7.58
CA ALA A 39 -28.48 1.60 -6.46
C ALA A 39 -29.68 2.21 -5.69
N ARG A 40 -30.92 1.96 -6.14
CA ARG A 40 -32.11 2.70 -5.66
C ARG A 40 -32.90 2.00 -4.55
N ASP A 41 -32.66 0.72 -4.30
CA ASP A 41 -33.31 -0.02 -3.22
C ASP A 41 -32.59 0.19 -1.86
N ALA A 42 -33.33 0.26 -0.76
CA ALA A 42 -32.77 0.47 0.58
C ALA A 42 -31.90 -0.72 1.03
N GLN A 43 -32.28 -1.94 0.65
CA GLN A 43 -31.47 -3.13 0.88
C GLN A 43 -30.18 -3.09 0.04
N ALA A 44 -30.26 -2.56 -1.19
CA ALA A 44 -29.08 -2.35 -2.02
C ALA A 44 -28.12 -1.32 -1.42
N LYS A 45 -28.61 -0.22 -0.82
CA LYS A 45 -27.75 0.77 -0.14
C LYS A 45 -26.94 0.18 1.00
N SER A 46 -27.58 -0.59 1.90
CA SER A 46 -26.88 -1.25 3.00
C SER A 46 -25.82 -2.23 2.51
N ARG A 47 -26.10 -2.98 1.43
CA ARG A 47 -25.14 -3.91 0.82
C ARG A 47 -23.95 -3.16 0.23
N THR A 48 -24.20 -2.09 -0.53
CA THR A 48 -23.14 -1.27 -1.14
C THR A 48 -22.23 -0.64 -0.09
N SER A 49 -22.78 -0.12 1.02
CA SER A 49 -21.97 0.41 2.12
C SER A 49 -21.07 -0.66 2.75
N LEU A 50 -21.59 -1.89 2.94
CA LEU A 50 -20.79 -3.00 3.46
C LEU A 50 -19.71 -3.45 2.47
N GLU A 51 -20.02 -3.55 1.17
CA GLU A 51 -19.05 -3.87 0.12
C GLU A 51 -17.91 -2.84 0.09
N ARG A 52 -18.23 -1.55 0.16
CA ARG A 52 -17.24 -0.47 0.27
C ARG A 52 -16.37 -0.63 1.53
N TYR A 53 -16.99 -0.85 2.69
CA TYR A 53 -16.25 -1.07 3.94
C TYR A 53 -15.28 -2.25 3.82
N LEU A 54 -15.75 -3.40 3.35
CA LEU A 54 -14.92 -4.59 3.18
C LEU A 54 -13.77 -4.35 2.20
N HIS A 55 -13.99 -3.59 1.12
CA HIS A 55 -12.94 -3.23 0.16
C HIS A 55 -11.78 -2.49 0.83
N TYR A 56 -12.07 -1.40 1.55
CA TYR A 56 -11.03 -0.59 2.20
C TYR A 56 -10.45 -1.28 3.44
N TYR A 57 -11.29 -1.96 4.24
CA TYR A 57 -10.85 -2.69 5.43
C TYR A 57 -9.92 -3.84 5.09
N ASN A 58 -10.22 -4.64 4.06
CA ASN A 58 -9.35 -5.75 3.66
C ASN A 58 -7.97 -5.25 3.22
N ARG A 59 -7.91 -4.11 2.51
CA ARG A 59 -6.63 -3.47 2.12
C ARG A 59 -5.87 -2.94 3.32
N TYR A 60 -6.53 -2.22 4.22
CA TYR A 60 -5.95 -1.80 5.49
C TYR A 60 -5.37 -3.00 6.27
N ALA A 61 -6.18 -4.04 6.49
CA ALA A 61 -5.81 -5.20 7.29
C ALA A 61 -4.66 -6.00 6.65
N ASN A 62 -4.66 -6.14 5.33
CA ASN A 62 -3.56 -6.78 4.62
C ASN A 62 -2.27 -5.99 4.73
N HIS A 63 -2.28 -4.66 4.53
CA HIS A 63 -1.09 -3.85 4.74
C HIS A 63 -0.62 -3.85 6.19
N GLU A 64 -1.54 -3.97 7.16
CA GLU A 64 -1.18 -4.17 8.56
C GLU A 64 -0.47 -5.50 8.80
N GLN A 65 -0.97 -6.59 8.19
CA GLN A 65 -0.34 -7.89 8.27
C GLN A 65 1.03 -7.88 7.60
N SER A 66 1.14 -7.34 6.38
CA SER A 66 2.41 -7.20 5.69
C SER A 66 3.39 -6.30 6.45
N ALA A 67 2.93 -5.25 7.14
CA ALA A 67 3.79 -4.41 7.99
C ALA A 67 4.34 -5.17 9.21
N LYS A 68 3.62 -6.18 9.73
CA LYS A 68 4.16 -7.08 10.75
C LYS A 68 5.26 -7.97 10.17
N LEU A 69 5.05 -8.50 8.96
CA LEU A 69 6.05 -9.32 8.25
C LEU A 69 7.31 -8.50 7.89
N ASP A 70 7.16 -7.22 7.52
CA ASP A 70 8.28 -6.34 7.24
C ASP A 70 9.19 -6.13 8.46
N LYS A 71 8.66 -6.18 9.68
CA LYS A 71 9.48 -6.12 10.90
C LYS A 71 10.38 -7.35 11.03
N ASP A 72 9.88 -8.52 10.67
CA ASP A 72 10.69 -9.74 10.63
C ASP A 72 11.75 -9.65 9.51
N ILE A 73 11.41 -9.02 8.38
CA ILE A 73 12.36 -8.73 7.30
C ILE A 73 13.46 -7.78 7.79
N ALA A 74 13.15 -6.76 8.58
CA ALA A 74 14.14 -5.84 9.14
C ALA A 74 15.17 -6.59 10.02
N GLN A 75 14.70 -7.44 10.93
CA GLN A 75 15.58 -8.27 11.76
C GLN A 75 16.45 -9.24 10.94
N LYS A 76 15.88 -9.84 9.89
CA LYS A 76 16.63 -10.70 8.97
C LYS A 76 17.65 -9.89 8.16
N THR A 77 17.31 -8.67 7.78
CA THR A 77 18.19 -7.75 7.03
C THR A 77 19.42 -7.39 7.84
N GLU A 78 19.29 -7.09 9.12
CA GLU A 78 20.44 -6.84 10.01
C GLU A 78 21.41 -8.03 10.02
N LYS A 79 20.88 -9.26 10.13
CA LYS A 79 21.69 -10.49 10.05
C LYS A 79 22.34 -10.65 8.68
N LYS A 80 21.60 -10.40 7.59
CA LYS A 80 22.13 -10.42 6.22
C LYS A 80 23.28 -9.42 6.04
N MET A 81 23.17 -8.22 6.61
CA MET A 81 24.22 -7.20 6.54
C MET A 81 25.51 -7.63 7.24
N VAL A 82 25.43 -8.28 8.41
CA VAL A 82 26.62 -8.80 9.11
C VAL A 82 27.27 -9.94 8.32
N GLN A 83 26.45 -10.84 7.78
CA GLN A 83 26.92 -11.93 6.93
C GLN A 83 27.60 -11.41 5.66
N LEU A 84 27.02 -10.40 5.02
CA LEU A 84 27.58 -9.78 3.82
C LEU A 84 28.95 -9.15 4.12
N GLN A 85 29.07 -8.39 5.21
CA GLN A 85 30.37 -7.84 5.65
C GLN A 85 31.43 -8.93 5.83
N THR A 86 31.06 -10.07 6.42
CA THR A 86 31.99 -11.17 6.71
C THR A 86 32.36 -11.96 5.46
N ALA A 87 31.40 -12.19 4.55
CA ALA A 87 31.57 -13.07 3.39
C ALA A 87 32.14 -12.37 2.14
N SER A 88 31.81 -11.10 1.92
CA SER A 88 32.26 -10.33 0.75
C SER A 88 33.34 -9.28 1.07
N GLY A 89 33.65 -9.06 2.36
CA GLY A 89 34.60 -8.04 2.79
C GLY A 89 34.08 -6.60 2.69
N MET A 90 32.78 -6.42 2.41
CA MET A 90 32.15 -5.10 2.41
C MET A 90 32.25 -4.47 3.81
N SER A 91 32.49 -3.16 3.85
CA SER A 91 32.50 -2.39 5.07
C SER A 91 31.09 -2.16 5.61
N TRP A 92 31.00 -1.76 6.88
CA TRP A 92 29.74 -1.41 7.53
C TRP A 92 28.95 -0.34 6.76
N ILE A 93 29.63 0.65 6.18
CA ILE A 93 28.96 1.71 5.41
C ILE A 93 28.41 1.19 4.07
N GLU A 94 29.09 0.23 3.44
CA GLU A 94 28.71 -0.29 2.13
C GLU A 94 27.46 -1.15 2.15
N VAL A 95 27.12 -1.76 3.30
CA VAL A 95 25.91 -2.56 3.49
C VAL A 95 24.71 -1.73 3.96
N GLN A 96 24.90 -0.45 4.28
CA GLN A 96 23.86 0.34 4.93
C GLN A 96 22.66 0.68 4.04
N TYR A 97 22.82 0.51 2.72
CA TYR A 97 21.70 0.61 1.77
C TYR A 97 20.57 -0.39 2.08
N LEU A 98 20.88 -1.58 2.61
CA LEU A 98 19.89 -2.59 2.97
C LEU A 98 19.00 -2.15 4.15
N ASN A 99 19.61 -1.53 5.17
CA ASN A 99 18.87 -0.97 6.28
C ASN A 99 18.01 0.22 5.83
N SER A 100 18.57 1.12 5.01
CA SER A 100 17.81 2.24 4.44
C SER A 100 16.61 1.76 3.62
N ALA A 101 16.79 0.72 2.80
CA ALA A 101 15.71 0.07 2.06
C ALA A 101 14.65 -0.51 3.01
N SER A 102 15.06 -1.18 4.09
CA SER A 102 14.14 -1.79 5.06
C SER A 102 13.33 -0.75 5.83
N GLN A 103 13.95 0.37 6.20
CA GLN A 103 13.28 1.49 6.85
C GLN A 103 12.29 2.18 5.91
N ALA A 104 12.68 2.38 4.64
CA ALA A 104 11.80 2.94 3.63
C ALA A 104 10.57 2.04 3.40
N LEU A 105 10.78 0.73 3.24
CA LEU A 105 9.70 -0.24 3.05
C LEU A 105 8.68 -0.18 4.20
N GLN A 106 9.16 -0.25 5.45
CA GLN A 106 8.29 -0.18 6.63
C GLN A 106 7.51 1.14 6.71
N THR A 107 8.19 2.26 6.45
CA THR A 107 7.59 3.60 6.53
C THR A 107 6.54 3.80 5.44
N CYS A 108 6.83 3.37 4.21
CA CYS A 108 5.92 3.43 3.09
C CYS A 108 4.71 2.51 3.29
N ARG A 109 4.91 1.27 3.76
CA ARG A 109 3.81 0.35 4.04
C ARG A 109 2.91 0.84 5.17
N GLN A 110 3.50 1.41 6.22
CA GLN A 110 2.75 2.04 7.31
C GLN A 110 1.91 3.23 6.82
N THR A 111 2.45 4.02 5.90
CA THR A 111 1.72 5.12 5.26
C THR A 111 0.57 4.58 4.41
N LEU A 112 0.84 3.62 3.53
CA LEU A 112 -0.13 2.98 2.64
C LEU A 112 -1.29 2.33 3.41
N LYS A 113 -1.04 1.72 4.57
CA LYS A 113 -2.10 1.25 5.45
C LYS A 113 -3.10 2.36 5.78
N TRP A 114 -2.60 3.53 6.19
CA TRP A 114 -3.44 4.65 6.60
C TRP A 114 -4.07 5.40 5.42
N THR A 115 -3.50 5.33 4.22
CA THR A 115 -4.15 5.91 3.03
C THR A 115 -5.48 5.21 2.74
N TYR A 116 -5.61 3.90 2.99
CA TYR A 116 -6.88 3.19 2.84
C TYR A 116 -7.93 3.59 3.89
N ALA A 117 -7.50 3.86 5.13
CA ALA A 117 -8.40 4.40 6.15
C ALA A 117 -8.90 5.80 5.76
N PHE A 118 -8.01 6.65 5.23
CA PHE A 118 -8.38 7.97 4.72
C PHE A 118 -9.34 7.87 3.54
N ALA A 119 -9.00 7.08 2.52
CA ALA A 119 -9.78 6.89 1.29
C ALA A 119 -11.21 6.40 1.54
N PHE A 120 -11.41 5.54 2.54
CA PHE A 120 -12.74 5.06 2.91
C PHE A 120 -13.73 6.21 3.17
N TYR A 121 -13.28 7.26 3.85
CA TYR A 121 -14.10 8.42 4.22
C TYR A 121 -14.22 9.49 3.12
N LEU A 122 -13.42 9.43 2.05
CA LEU A 122 -13.47 10.41 0.98
C LEU A 122 -14.71 10.24 0.08
N ALA A 123 -15.35 11.36 -0.27
CA ALA A 123 -16.38 11.42 -1.28
C ALA A 123 -15.74 11.53 -2.67
N ARG A 124 -16.23 10.73 -3.63
CA ARG A 124 -15.61 10.63 -4.96
C ARG A 124 -15.72 11.94 -5.73
N ASN A 125 -14.57 12.43 -6.19
CA ASN A 125 -14.39 13.59 -7.04
C ASN A 125 -13.02 13.53 -7.76
N ASN A 126 -12.70 14.53 -8.58
CA ASN A 126 -11.42 14.57 -9.33
C ASN A 126 -10.20 14.51 -8.41
N LEU A 127 -10.25 15.14 -7.24
CA LEU A 127 -9.15 15.14 -6.27
C LEU A 127 -8.94 13.74 -5.69
N THR A 128 -10.01 13.01 -5.39
CA THR A 128 -9.89 11.61 -4.94
C THR A 128 -9.31 10.69 -6.01
N GLU A 129 -9.59 10.93 -7.29
CA GLU A 129 -9.00 10.12 -8.36
C GLU A 129 -7.47 10.33 -8.45
N ILE A 130 -7.01 11.59 -8.32
CA ILE A 130 -5.57 11.92 -8.25
C ILE A 130 -4.92 11.26 -7.03
N PHE A 131 -5.58 11.30 -5.87
CA PHE A 131 -5.10 10.62 -4.67
C PHE A 131 -4.98 9.10 -4.85
N GLU A 132 -5.99 8.47 -5.46
CA GLU A 132 -5.98 7.04 -5.70
C GLU A 132 -4.90 6.63 -6.72
N ASP A 133 -4.60 7.48 -7.71
CA ASP A 133 -3.50 7.26 -8.63
C ASP A 133 -2.14 7.37 -7.90
N ASN A 134 -1.96 8.38 -7.05
CA ASN A 134 -0.78 8.50 -6.18
C ASN A 134 -0.65 7.32 -5.20
N GLN A 135 -1.76 6.81 -4.69
CA GLN A 135 -1.81 5.64 -3.82
C GLN A 135 -1.37 4.38 -4.55
N LYS A 136 -1.87 4.17 -5.78
CA LYS A 136 -1.46 3.06 -6.65
C LYS A 136 0.03 3.10 -6.96
N ASP A 137 0.55 4.26 -7.31
CA ASP A 137 1.98 4.49 -7.54
C ASP A 137 2.84 4.09 -6.33
N LEU A 138 2.42 4.48 -5.12
CA LEU A 138 3.10 4.09 -3.89
C LEU A 138 2.99 2.59 -3.63
N GLU A 139 1.83 1.99 -3.85
CA GLU A 139 1.60 0.55 -3.65
C GLU A 139 2.53 -0.28 -4.55
N MET A 140 2.60 0.04 -5.84
CA MET A 140 3.52 -0.63 -6.76
C MET A 140 4.98 -0.47 -6.32
N ALA A 141 5.39 0.74 -5.93
CA ALA A 141 6.75 0.99 -5.46
C ALA A 141 7.09 0.24 -4.16
N VAL A 142 6.11 0.03 -3.27
CA VAL A 142 6.27 -0.77 -2.04
C VAL A 142 6.45 -2.24 -2.36
N GLU A 143 5.63 -2.79 -3.26
CA GLU A 143 5.72 -4.22 -3.61
C GLU A 143 7.01 -4.53 -4.40
N ASP A 144 7.41 -3.65 -5.33
CA ASP A 144 8.70 -3.76 -6.04
C ASP A 144 9.91 -3.73 -5.09
N LEU A 145 9.88 -2.87 -4.08
CA LEU A 145 10.95 -2.80 -3.07
C LEU A 145 10.90 -4.02 -2.14
N SER A 146 9.71 -4.50 -1.79
CA SER A 146 9.52 -5.68 -0.95
C SER A 146 10.15 -6.93 -1.59
N GLU A 147 9.99 -7.10 -2.91
CA GLU A 147 10.57 -8.24 -3.64
C GLU A 147 12.10 -8.30 -3.53
N MET A 148 12.78 -7.14 -3.41
CA MET A 148 14.24 -7.09 -3.30
C MET A 148 14.75 -7.81 -2.04
N PHE A 149 13.95 -7.92 -0.99
CA PHE A 149 14.33 -8.63 0.23
C PHE A 149 14.30 -10.16 0.10
N GLU A 150 13.64 -10.68 -0.95
CA GLU A 150 13.61 -12.09 -1.28
C GLU A 150 14.88 -12.57 -2.01
N LYS A 151 15.73 -11.64 -2.49
CA LYS A 151 16.97 -11.99 -3.20
C LYS A 151 17.97 -12.72 -2.27
N PRO A 152 18.70 -13.73 -2.80
CA PRO A 152 19.76 -14.43 -2.07
C PRO A 152 20.88 -13.48 -1.62
N ILE A 153 21.51 -13.76 -0.48
CA ILE A 153 22.57 -12.92 0.09
C ILE A 153 23.77 -12.81 -0.85
N GLN A 154 24.09 -13.88 -1.57
CA GLN A 154 25.21 -13.96 -2.49
C GLN A 154 25.08 -12.96 -3.65
N GLU A 155 23.85 -12.59 -4.02
CA GLU A 155 23.58 -11.63 -5.08
C GLU A 155 23.67 -10.18 -4.57
N LEU A 156 23.53 -9.95 -3.26
CA LEU A 156 23.48 -8.59 -2.69
C LEU A 156 24.79 -7.82 -2.82
N SER A 157 25.92 -8.50 -2.99
CA SER A 157 27.21 -7.85 -3.29
C SER A 157 27.35 -7.40 -4.75
N ASP A 158 26.45 -7.80 -5.66
CA ASP A 158 26.47 -7.35 -7.04
C ASP A 158 26.23 -5.83 -7.10
N PRO A 159 27.16 -5.03 -7.65
CA PRO A 159 26.98 -3.60 -7.80
C PRO A 159 25.69 -3.20 -8.53
N LYS A 160 25.23 -4.00 -9.50
CA LYS A 160 23.99 -3.72 -10.24
C LYS A 160 22.76 -3.87 -9.35
N LEU A 161 22.69 -4.97 -8.60
CA LEU A 161 21.57 -5.20 -7.67
C LEU A 161 21.56 -4.15 -6.55
N LYS A 162 22.74 -3.75 -6.05
CA LYS A 162 22.86 -2.66 -5.08
C LYS A 162 22.26 -1.36 -5.61
N VAL A 163 22.60 -0.96 -6.83
CA VAL A 163 22.04 0.25 -7.47
C VAL A 163 20.52 0.13 -7.63
N ASP A 164 20.03 -1.01 -8.11
CA ASP A 164 18.58 -1.23 -8.28
C ASP A 164 17.82 -1.11 -6.94
N ILE A 165 18.34 -1.70 -5.86
CA ILE A 165 17.76 -1.57 -4.51
C ILE A 165 17.75 -0.11 -4.06
N MET A 166 18.83 0.63 -4.30
CA MET A 166 18.93 2.05 -3.93
C MET A 166 17.94 2.91 -4.72
N ASP A 167 17.79 2.65 -6.02
CA ASP A 167 16.86 3.36 -6.89
C ASP A 167 15.40 3.09 -6.51
N LYS A 168 15.03 1.82 -6.28
CA LYS A 168 13.70 1.44 -5.79
C LYS A 168 13.41 2.06 -4.42
N THR A 169 14.40 2.09 -3.52
CA THR A 169 14.29 2.75 -2.21
C THR A 169 14.00 4.25 -2.36
N SER A 170 14.76 4.94 -3.22
CA SER A 170 14.58 6.36 -3.49
C SER A 170 13.21 6.65 -4.11
N TYR A 171 12.81 5.83 -5.09
CA TYR A 171 11.52 5.95 -5.76
C TYR A 171 10.34 5.77 -4.80
N CYS A 172 10.37 4.73 -3.96
CA CYS A 172 9.35 4.45 -2.95
C CYS A 172 9.18 5.63 -1.98
N ASN A 173 10.30 6.17 -1.47
CA ASN A 173 10.28 7.36 -0.61
C ASN A 173 9.71 8.58 -1.35
N LYS A 174 10.08 8.80 -2.61
CA LYS A 174 9.57 9.91 -3.41
C LYS A 174 8.06 9.81 -3.63
N ARG A 175 7.54 8.64 -3.98
CA ARG A 175 6.09 8.39 -4.13
C ARG A 175 5.34 8.68 -2.83
N ARG A 176 5.88 8.23 -1.69
CA ARG A 176 5.32 8.49 -0.37
C ARG A 176 5.25 9.99 -0.07
N VAL A 177 6.32 10.73 -0.34
CA VAL A 177 6.38 12.19 -0.10
C VAL A 177 5.37 12.91 -0.98
N ILE A 178 5.25 12.55 -2.26
CA ILE A 178 4.27 13.16 -3.17
C ILE A 178 2.86 12.95 -2.66
N LEU A 179 2.50 11.71 -2.30
CA LEU A 179 1.18 11.39 -1.77
C LEU A 179 0.88 12.19 -0.50
N LEU A 180 1.81 12.23 0.45
CA LEU A 180 1.61 12.93 1.72
C LEU A 180 1.55 14.44 1.56
N ALA A 181 2.41 15.02 0.71
CA ALA A 181 2.46 16.46 0.47
C ALA A 181 1.16 16.95 -0.20
N ASP A 182 0.73 16.27 -1.27
CA ASP A 182 -0.53 16.58 -1.96
C ASP A 182 -1.74 16.42 -1.00
N THR A 183 -1.75 15.33 -0.22
CA THR A 183 -2.82 15.11 0.77
C THR A 183 -2.87 16.22 1.83
N ALA A 184 -1.72 16.58 2.39
CA ALA A 184 -1.61 17.60 3.43
C ALA A 184 -1.94 19.01 2.93
N GLU A 185 -1.50 19.36 1.71
CA GLU A 185 -1.80 20.65 1.09
C GLU A 185 -3.30 20.83 0.86
N ASN A 186 -3.96 19.83 0.28
CA ASN A 186 -5.41 19.86 0.05
C ASN A 186 -6.21 19.83 1.36
N LEU A 187 -5.68 19.17 2.40
CA LEU A 187 -6.28 19.21 3.74
C LEU A 187 -6.17 20.60 4.38
N ALA A 188 -5.03 21.27 4.26
CA ALA A 188 -4.85 22.62 4.77
C ALA A 188 -5.74 23.65 4.06
N LYS A 189 -6.05 23.43 2.78
CA LYS A 189 -6.96 24.26 1.98
C LYS A 189 -8.45 23.94 2.19
N GLY A 190 -8.77 22.79 2.80
CA GLY A 190 -10.16 22.35 2.99
C GLY A 190 -10.82 21.79 1.72
N GLU A 191 -10.02 21.30 0.76
CA GLU A 191 -10.50 20.80 -0.54
C GLU A 191 -11.06 19.37 -0.47
N TRP A 192 -10.76 18.62 0.59
CA TRP A 192 -11.27 17.27 0.79
C TRP A 192 -12.76 17.28 1.11
N VAL A 193 -13.53 16.56 0.29
CA VAL A 193 -14.94 16.27 0.56
C VAL A 193 -15.03 14.87 1.17
N PHE A 194 -15.74 14.76 2.29
CA PHE A 194 -15.93 13.50 3.01
C PHE A 194 -17.37 13.01 2.89
N ASN A 195 -17.56 11.70 2.95
CA ASN A 195 -18.89 11.06 2.92
C ASN A 195 -19.67 11.38 4.20
N SER A 196 -20.53 12.40 4.17
CA SER A 196 -21.36 12.84 5.30
C SER A 196 -22.25 11.73 5.87
N ASP A 197 -22.70 10.81 5.03
CA ASP A 197 -23.58 9.69 5.42
C ASP A 197 -22.88 8.68 6.35
N LEU A 198 -21.55 8.59 6.28
CA LEU A 198 -20.73 7.78 7.20
C LEU A 198 -20.40 8.53 8.49
N VAL A 199 -20.38 9.87 8.45
CA VAL A 199 -20.08 10.74 9.60
C VAL A 199 -21.31 10.97 10.48
N ALA A 200 -22.52 10.98 9.91
CA ALA A 200 -23.76 11.15 10.69
C ALA A 200 -24.08 9.93 11.57
N ASN A 201 -23.77 8.71 11.11
CA ASN A 201 -24.10 7.46 11.80
C ASN A 201 -23.27 7.18 13.07
N THR A 202 -22.20 7.93 13.35
CA THR A 202 -21.44 7.81 14.61
C THR A 202 -22.03 8.62 15.76
N THR A 203 -22.98 9.53 15.47
CA THR A 203 -23.63 10.38 16.49
C THR A 203 -24.99 9.86 16.97
N ALA A 204 -25.51 8.79 16.36
CA ALA A 204 -26.74 8.15 16.80
C ALA A 204 -26.46 7.26 18.03
N GLY A 205 -26.51 7.86 19.22
CA GLY A 205 -26.54 7.14 20.49
C GLY A 205 -27.73 6.16 20.55
N PRO A 206 -27.66 5.12 21.40
CA PRO A 206 -28.70 4.10 21.47
C PRO A 206 -30.05 4.73 21.81
N ALA A 207 -31.07 4.46 21.00
CA ALA A 207 -32.44 4.89 21.26
C ALA A 207 -32.90 4.40 22.64
N PRO A 208 -33.61 5.23 23.43
CA PRO A 208 -34.07 4.83 24.74
C PRO A 208 -35.04 3.65 24.58
N ARG A 209 -34.72 2.54 25.26
CA ARG A 209 -35.61 1.38 25.35
C ARG A 209 -36.90 1.84 26.04
N ARG A 210 -38.03 1.65 25.37
CA ARG A 210 -39.36 1.69 25.98
C ARG A 210 -39.56 0.49 26.89
#